data_AF-A0A955SGU1-F1
#
_entry.id   AF-A0A955SGU1-F1
#
_cell.length_a   1.000
_cell.length_b   1.000
_cell.length_c   1.000
_cell.angle_alpha   90.00
_cell.angle_beta   90.00
_cell.angle_gamma   90.00
#
_symmetry.space_group_name_H-M   'P 1'
#
loop_
_entity.id
_entity.type
_entity.pdbx_description
1 polymer ?
#
loop_
_entity_poly.entity_id
_entity_poly.type
_entity_poly.pdbx_seq_one_letter_code
_entity_poly.pdbx_strand_id
1 'polypeptide(L)'
;PIGPSELKVSYLGFEDCPNRTEAPCRVLAHLTNVGAETATLENLEFRAPEEVQVLSQPRVEENSRVGFEQTISIGWEVQAMKPGKYPMSLIVQSNGDPIRTTATLSFTPSLHLPHSEMVPKPHPIETSLDVCAYYFPGWNTPEKWDCIRETFPIRKPMLGYYDEGDPECVDWQIKWAVENGITCFLVDWYWIQGKQHLTHWFEAYKKSKYQDDLKVAIMWANHNPPGTHSREDWREVTKHWIEAYLP
;
A
#
# COMPACT_ATOMS: atom_id res chain seq x y z
N PRO A 1 20.56 20.58 10.23
CA PRO A 1 19.63 21.45 11.00
C PRO A 1 20.28 21.88 12.33
N ILE A 2 19.80 22.96 12.95
CA ILE A 2 20.25 23.46 14.27
C ILE A 2 18.99 23.67 15.12
N GLY A 3 18.96 23.15 16.35
CA GLY A 3 17.80 23.26 17.25
C GLY A 3 17.59 22.00 18.10
N PRO A 4 16.65 22.03 19.07
CA PRO A 4 16.36 20.86 19.91
C PRO A 4 15.76 19.71 19.08
N SER A 5 15.72 18.53 19.67
CA SER A 5 14.99 17.38 19.14
C SER A 5 13.47 17.66 19.16
N GLU A 6 12.74 17.14 18.17
CA GLU A 6 11.28 17.28 18.09
C GLU A 6 10.70 15.98 17.53
N LEU A 7 10.19 15.12 18.42
CA LEU A 7 9.46 13.93 17.98
C LEU A 7 8.05 14.31 17.54
N LYS A 8 7.60 13.71 16.43
CA LYS A 8 6.22 13.80 15.95
C LYS A 8 5.66 12.42 15.74
N VAL A 9 4.41 12.23 16.15
CA VAL A 9 3.63 11.07 15.73
C VAL A 9 3.13 11.33 14.32
N SER A 10 3.88 10.87 13.32
CA SER A 10 3.58 11.07 11.89
C SER A 10 2.46 10.16 11.40
N TYR A 11 2.21 9.04 12.10
CA TYR A 11 1.10 8.13 11.84
C TYR A 11 0.63 7.47 13.12
N LEU A 12 -0.69 7.31 13.27
CA LEU A 12 -1.32 6.38 14.21
C LEU A 12 -2.54 5.79 13.50
N GLY A 13 -2.53 4.49 13.24
CA GLY A 13 -3.58 3.84 12.46
C GLY A 13 -3.40 2.33 12.41
N PHE A 14 -4.22 1.65 11.61
CA PHE A 14 -3.98 0.23 11.36
C PHE A 14 -2.69 0.04 10.53
N GLU A 15 -1.98 -1.05 10.78
CA GLU A 15 -0.86 -1.46 9.93
C GLU A 15 -1.35 -2.04 8.59
N ASP A 16 -2.45 -2.77 8.62
CA ASP A 16 -3.06 -3.46 7.48
C ASP A 16 -4.52 -3.04 7.30
N CYS A 17 -5.12 -3.36 6.16
CA CYS A 17 -6.56 -3.25 5.97
C CYS A 17 -7.07 -4.40 5.08
N PRO A 18 -8.37 -4.77 5.15
CA PRO A 18 -9.39 -4.27 6.08
C PRO A 18 -9.25 -4.94 7.46
N ASN A 19 -9.74 -4.28 8.51
CA ASN A 19 -9.76 -4.83 9.86
C ASN A 19 -11.18 -5.18 10.26
N ARG A 20 -11.38 -6.45 10.62
CA ARG A 20 -12.69 -7.02 10.96
C ARG A 20 -12.76 -7.36 12.44
N THR A 21 -13.97 -7.40 12.97
CA THR A 21 -14.20 -7.88 14.34
C THR A 21 -13.75 -9.32 14.51
N GLU A 22 -13.52 -9.73 15.76
CA GLU A 22 -13.13 -11.10 16.16
C GLU A 22 -11.74 -11.55 15.71
N ALA A 23 -11.12 -10.90 14.73
CA ALA A 23 -9.73 -11.15 14.36
C ALA A 23 -8.80 -10.15 15.08
N PRO A 24 -7.66 -10.61 15.64
CA PRO A 24 -6.56 -9.74 16.01
C PRO A 24 -6.09 -8.92 14.81
N CYS A 25 -5.76 -7.65 15.02
CA CYS A 25 -5.12 -6.82 14.01
C CYS A 25 -4.07 -5.89 14.64
N ARG A 26 -3.21 -5.33 13.79
CA ARG A 26 -2.10 -4.50 14.24
C ARG A 26 -2.43 -3.02 14.09
N VAL A 27 -2.16 -2.26 15.16
CA VAL A 27 -2.17 -0.80 15.19
C VAL A 27 -0.73 -0.33 15.22
N LEU A 28 -0.38 0.61 14.35
CA LEU A 28 0.97 1.11 14.14
C LEU A 28 1.03 2.59 14.47
N ALA A 29 2.10 3.01 15.16
CA ALA A 29 2.50 4.39 15.28
C ALA A 29 3.86 4.61 14.64
N HIS A 30 4.01 5.67 13.83
CA HIS A 30 5.30 6.15 13.36
C HIS A 30 5.68 7.39 14.17
N LEU A 31 6.88 7.35 14.75
CA LEU A 31 7.48 8.49 15.44
C LEU A 31 8.69 8.96 14.64
N THR A 32 8.62 10.18 14.13
CA THR A 32 9.69 10.78 13.32
C THR A 32 10.30 11.95 14.10
N ASN A 33 11.62 11.99 14.20
CA ASN A 33 12.31 13.16 14.76
C ASN A 33 12.54 14.18 13.65
N VAL A 34 11.84 15.31 13.73
CA VAL A 34 11.97 16.42 12.79
C VAL A 34 12.92 17.52 13.32
N GLY A 35 13.40 17.38 14.56
CA GLY A 35 14.34 18.29 15.21
C GLY A 35 15.80 17.89 15.00
N ALA A 36 16.73 18.83 15.21
CA ALA A 36 18.14 18.62 14.81
C ALA A 36 18.90 17.66 15.74
N GLU A 37 18.64 17.74 17.05
CA GLU A 37 19.26 16.85 18.04
C GLU A 37 18.57 15.48 18.07
N THR A 38 19.27 14.47 18.62
CA THR A 38 18.69 13.14 18.83
C THR A 38 17.60 13.20 19.90
N ALA A 39 16.40 12.70 19.57
CA ALA A 39 15.35 12.52 20.53
C ALA A 39 15.54 11.22 21.32
N THR A 40 15.11 11.21 22.58
CA THR A 40 15.05 10.01 23.41
C THR A 40 13.59 9.67 23.68
N LEU A 41 13.20 8.44 23.37
CA LEU A 41 11.88 7.90 23.70
C LEU A 41 11.94 7.26 25.10
N GLU A 42 11.26 7.89 26.05
CA GLU A 42 11.30 7.49 27.47
C GLU A 42 10.17 6.54 27.83
N ASN A 43 8.93 6.85 27.38
CA ASN A 43 7.76 6.04 27.68
C ASN A 43 6.68 6.17 26.60
N LEU A 44 5.83 5.15 26.50
CA LEU A 44 4.67 5.11 25.62
C LEU A 44 3.45 4.62 26.38
N GLU A 45 2.35 5.34 26.26
CA GLU A 45 1.06 4.92 26.78
C GLU A 45 0.04 4.88 25.64
N PHE A 46 -0.31 3.66 25.22
CA PHE A 46 -1.40 3.41 24.27
C PHE A 46 -2.69 3.11 25.02
N ARG A 47 -3.76 3.83 24.70
CA ARG A 47 -5.07 3.69 25.31
C ARG A 47 -6.11 3.34 24.24
N ALA A 48 -6.81 2.25 24.46
CA ALA A 48 -7.98 1.84 23.71
C ALA A 48 -9.23 1.97 24.61
N PRO A 49 -10.43 2.15 24.04
CA PRO A 49 -11.68 2.12 24.82
C PRO A 49 -11.96 0.69 25.29
N GLU A 50 -12.84 0.53 26.29
CA GLU A 50 -13.11 -0.77 26.94
C GLU A 50 -13.59 -1.86 25.96
N GLU A 51 -14.20 -1.46 24.84
CA GLU A 51 -14.69 -2.37 23.79
C GLU A 51 -13.59 -2.95 22.90
N VAL A 52 -12.36 -2.42 22.98
CA VAL A 52 -11.21 -2.89 22.20
C VAL A 52 -10.14 -3.43 23.14
N GLN A 53 -9.91 -4.73 23.04
CA GLN A 53 -8.90 -5.42 23.81
C GLN A 53 -7.52 -5.19 23.20
N VAL A 54 -6.55 -4.78 24.03
CA VAL A 54 -5.12 -4.78 23.65
C VAL A 54 -4.54 -6.15 24.00
N LEU A 55 -4.19 -6.91 22.98
CA LEU A 55 -3.70 -8.29 23.10
C LEU A 55 -2.20 -8.34 23.37
N SER A 56 -1.43 -7.42 22.79
CA SER A 56 0.00 -7.29 23.05
C SER A 56 0.47 -5.85 23.04
N GLN A 57 1.52 -5.59 23.82
CA GLN A 57 2.22 -4.32 23.85
C GLN A 57 3.64 -4.48 23.27
N PRO A 58 4.16 -3.45 22.58
CA PRO A 58 5.51 -3.47 22.05
C PRO A 58 6.53 -3.51 23.18
N ARG A 59 7.63 -4.24 22.97
CA ARG A 59 8.84 -4.05 23.77
C ARG A 59 9.61 -2.90 23.16
N VAL A 60 9.51 -1.73 23.76
CA VAL A 60 10.38 -0.60 23.41
C VAL A 60 11.53 -0.61 24.39
N GLU A 61 12.76 -0.61 23.88
CA GLU A 61 13.94 -0.46 24.72
C GLU A 61 13.89 0.91 25.39
N GLU A 62 14.04 0.93 26.71
CA GLU A 62 14.10 2.17 27.47
C GLU A 62 15.13 3.12 26.84
N ASN A 63 14.73 4.37 26.61
CA ASN A 63 15.58 5.41 26.03
C ASN A 63 16.04 5.13 24.59
N SER A 64 15.17 4.52 23.78
CA SER A 64 15.38 4.38 22.34
C SER A 64 15.71 5.75 21.71
N ARG A 65 16.81 5.81 20.95
CA ARG A 65 17.33 7.05 20.36
C ARG A 65 16.84 7.20 18.92
N VAL A 66 16.32 8.37 18.58
CA VAL A 66 15.83 8.69 17.24
C VAL A 66 16.57 9.91 16.71
N GLY A 67 17.46 9.70 15.74
CA GLY A 67 18.22 10.76 15.09
C GLY A 67 17.38 11.63 14.16
N PHE A 68 17.94 12.73 13.67
CA PHE A 68 17.26 13.62 12.71
C PHE A 68 16.77 12.85 11.47
N GLU A 69 15.51 13.09 11.09
CA GLU A 69 14.78 12.41 9.99
C GLU A 69 14.64 10.89 10.14
N GLN A 70 15.11 10.31 11.26
CA GLN A 70 14.86 8.91 11.54
C GLN A 70 13.43 8.73 12.03
N THR A 71 12.84 7.61 11.61
CA THR A 71 11.52 7.16 12.02
C THR A 71 11.64 5.82 12.74
N ILE A 72 10.93 5.69 13.86
CA ILE A 72 10.72 4.40 14.51
C ILE A 72 9.24 4.01 14.41
N SER A 73 9.00 2.72 14.18
CA SER A 73 7.67 2.16 14.03
C SER A 73 7.36 1.25 15.22
N ILE A 74 6.24 1.51 15.88
CA ILE A 74 5.84 0.81 17.09
C ILE A 74 4.44 0.25 16.88
N GLY A 75 4.25 -1.04 17.20
CA GLY A 75 3.00 -1.75 16.93
C GLY A 75 2.37 -2.38 18.17
N TRP A 76 1.05 -2.35 18.22
CA TRP A 76 0.20 -3.06 19.19
C TRP A 76 -0.69 -4.04 18.46
N GLU A 77 -0.96 -5.18 19.09
CA GLU A 77 -2.03 -6.06 18.63
C GLU A 77 -3.31 -5.76 19.41
N VAL A 78 -4.41 -5.55 18.70
CA VAL A 78 -5.71 -5.24 19.27
C VAL A 78 -6.80 -6.10 18.65
N GLN A 79 -7.93 -6.21 19.33
CA GLN A 79 -9.10 -6.93 18.84
C GLN A 79 -10.38 -6.24 19.32
N ALA A 80 -11.33 -6.07 18.41
CA ALA A 80 -12.67 -5.60 18.72
C ALA A 80 -13.69 -6.71 18.45
N MET A 81 -14.65 -6.89 19.36
CA MET A 81 -15.70 -7.91 19.17
C MET A 81 -16.95 -7.36 18.48
N LYS A 82 -17.10 -6.03 18.37
CA LYS A 82 -18.26 -5.38 17.75
C LYS A 82 -17.82 -4.42 16.66
N PRO A 83 -18.57 -4.30 15.55
CA PRO A 83 -18.27 -3.34 14.52
C PRO A 83 -18.46 -1.93 15.07
N GLY A 84 -17.58 -1.02 14.71
CA GLY A 84 -17.61 0.32 15.28
C GLY A 84 -16.42 1.18 14.92
N LYS A 85 -16.49 2.43 15.37
CA LYS A 85 -15.42 3.41 15.28
C LYS A 85 -14.92 3.69 16.69
N TYR A 86 -13.66 3.36 16.95
CA TYR A 86 -13.07 3.42 18.29
C TYR A 86 -11.90 4.42 18.31
N PRO A 87 -11.97 5.47 19.14
CA PRO A 87 -10.86 6.40 19.30
C PRO A 87 -9.73 5.75 20.11
N MET A 88 -8.55 5.65 19.52
CA MET A 88 -7.31 5.21 20.16
C MET A 88 -6.45 6.42 20.47
N SER A 89 -5.89 6.49 21.67
CA SER A 89 -4.99 7.57 22.05
C SER A 89 -3.58 7.03 22.30
N LEU A 90 -2.58 7.80 21.89
CA LEU A 90 -1.17 7.53 22.18
C LEU A 90 -0.57 8.75 22.87
N ILE A 91 0.07 8.51 24.01
CA ILE A 91 0.88 9.50 24.73
C ILE A 91 2.33 9.05 24.65
N VAL A 92 3.19 9.91 24.11
CA VAL A 92 4.62 9.65 23.95
C VAL A 92 5.37 10.59 24.87
N GLN A 93 6.13 10.03 25.81
CA GLN A 93 7.06 10.78 26.64
C GLN A 93 8.43 10.76 25.98
N SER A 94 9.00 11.95 25.78
CA SER A 94 10.37 12.14 25.33
C SER A 94 11.07 13.15 26.23
N ASN A 95 12.32 13.48 25.90
CA ASN A 95 13.13 14.51 26.55
C ASN A 95 12.54 15.95 26.49
N GLY A 96 11.30 16.12 26.00
CA GLY A 96 10.56 17.38 25.97
C GLY A 96 9.11 17.19 26.45
N ASP A 97 8.20 18.03 25.93
CA ASP A 97 6.79 17.94 26.29
C ASP A 97 6.15 16.63 25.78
N PRO A 98 5.24 16.02 26.57
CA PRO A 98 4.56 14.80 26.13
C PRO A 98 3.71 15.05 24.89
N ILE A 99 3.90 14.21 23.87
CA ILE A 99 3.13 14.28 22.62
C ILE A 99 1.87 13.45 22.79
N ARG A 100 0.72 14.02 22.45
CA ARG A 100 -0.59 13.35 22.52
C ARG A 100 -1.21 13.32 21.14
N THR A 101 -1.57 12.12 20.69
CA THR A 101 -2.32 11.95 19.44
C THR A 101 -3.53 11.05 19.66
N THR A 102 -4.50 11.14 18.77
CA THR A 102 -5.67 10.26 18.76
C THR A 102 -6.04 9.91 17.32
N ALA A 103 -6.38 8.65 17.08
CA ALA A 103 -6.84 8.16 15.79
C ALA A 103 -8.12 7.35 15.98
N THR A 104 -9.11 7.52 15.09
CA THR A 104 -10.33 6.73 15.13
C THR A 104 -10.20 5.53 14.21
N LEU A 105 -10.18 4.33 14.78
CA LEU A 105 -10.06 3.07 14.04
C LEU A 105 -11.44 2.49 13.75
N SER A 106 -11.68 2.09 12.49
CA SER A 106 -12.95 1.53 12.05
C SER A 106 -12.85 0.02 11.88
N PHE A 107 -13.60 -0.74 12.68
CA PHE A 107 -13.73 -2.20 12.56
C PHE A 107 -15.00 -2.54 11.81
N THR A 108 -14.87 -3.35 10.76
CA THR A 108 -16.00 -3.86 9.99
C THR A 108 -16.45 -5.21 10.52
N PRO A 109 -17.70 -5.66 10.27
CA PRO A 109 -18.12 -7.00 10.69
C PRO A 109 -17.23 -8.10 10.13
N SER A 110 -16.97 -9.12 10.95
CA SER A 110 -16.50 -10.42 10.47
C SER A 110 -17.47 -10.94 9.40
N LEU A 111 -16.91 -11.46 8.30
CA LEU A 111 -17.72 -12.05 7.25
C LEU A 111 -17.92 -13.56 7.46
N HIS A 112 -17.21 -14.16 8.42
CA HIS A 112 -17.19 -15.60 8.67
C HIS A 112 -17.02 -16.45 7.39
N LEU A 113 -16.22 -15.94 6.46
CA LEU A 113 -15.93 -16.64 5.22
C LEU A 113 -14.92 -17.75 5.48
N PRO A 114 -15.06 -18.91 4.81
CA PRO A 114 -14.02 -19.94 4.84
C PRO A 114 -12.74 -19.41 4.21
N HIS A 115 -11.61 -19.99 4.63
CA HIS A 115 -10.34 -19.76 3.93
C HIS A 115 -10.46 -20.21 2.47
N SER A 116 -9.85 -19.45 1.56
CA SER A 116 -9.82 -19.76 0.13
C SER A 116 -8.37 -19.76 -0.33
N GLU A 117 -7.97 -20.85 -0.98
CA GLU A 117 -6.64 -21.02 -1.62
C GLU A 117 -6.52 -20.28 -2.96
N MET A 118 -7.62 -19.67 -3.42
CA MET A 118 -7.65 -18.94 -4.69
C MET A 118 -8.48 -17.67 -4.55
N VAL A 119 -8.14 -16.66 -5.35
CA VAL A 119 -8.99 -15.47 -5.54
C VAL A 119 -10.37 -15.91 -6.03
N PRO A 120 -11.48 -15.51 -5.38
CA PRO A 120 -12.82 -15.89 -5.81
C PRO A 120 -13.15 -15.34 -7.20
N LYS A 121 -13.93 -16.08 -8.00
CA LYS A 121 -14.34 -15.64 -9.34
C LYS A 121 -14.95 -14.21 -9.29
N PRO A 122 -14.57 -13.30 -10.20
CA PRO A 122 -15.17 -11.98 -10.30
C PRO A 122 -16.64 -12.04 -10.71
N HIS A 123 -17.42 -11.06 -10.26
CA HIS A 123 -18.77 -10.78 -10.75
C HIS A 123 -18.81 -9.38 -11.41
N PRO A 124 -18.42 -9.27 -12.68
CA PRO A 124 -18.40 -7.98 -13.38
C PRO A 124 -19.75 -7.26 -13.30
N ILE A 125 -19.72 -5.96 -13.03
CA ILE A 125 -20.90 -5.11 -13.12
C ILE A 125 -21.04 -4.63 -14.56
N GLU A 126 -22.22 -4.81 -15.14
CA GLU A 126 -22.54 -4.26 -16.46
C GLU A 126 -22.60 -2.73 -16.41
N THR A 127 -21.83 -2.08 -17.27
CA THR A 127 -21.80 -0.63 -17.44
C THR A 127 -22.29 -0.24 -18.82
N SER A 128 -22.89 0.95 -18.95
CA SER A 128 -23.31 1.48 -20.26
C SER A 128 -22.15 2.02 -21.10
N LEU A 129 -20.98 2.19 -20.49
CA LEU A 129 -19.76 2.74 -21.08
C LEU A 129 -18.56 1.96 -20.57
N ASP A 130 -17.50 1.89 -21.37
CA ASP A 130 -16.21 1.43 -20.86
C ASP A 130 -15.64 2.46 -19.89
N VAL A 131 -15.35 2.02 -18.66
CA VAL A 131 -14.69 2.84 -17.63
C VAL A 131 -13.26 2.36 -17.51
N CYS A 132 -12.33 3.21 -17.93
CA CYS A 132 -10.90 2.89 -17.96
C CYS A 132 -10.17 3.52 -16.77
N ALA A 133 -9.23 2.79 -16.16
CA ALA A 133 -8.35 3.30 -15.10
C ALA A 133 -6.89 3.24 -15.53
N TYR A 134 -6.11 4.28 -15.20
CA TYR A 134 -4.65 4.26 -15.38
C TYR A 134 -4.00 3.27 -14.40
N TYR A 135 -3.06 2.48 -14.89
CA TYR A 135 -2.34 1.48 -14.07
C TYR A 135 -0.83 1.62 -14.25
N PHE A 136 -0.12 1.81 -13.13
CA PHE A 136 1.34 1.88 -13.08
C PHE A 136 1.95 0.56 -12.56
N PRO A 137 2.72 -0.19 -13.37
CA PRO A 137 3.34 -1.45 -12.98
C PRO A 137 4.73 -1.23 -12.37
N GLY A 138 4.79 -0.56 -11.22
CA GLY A 138 6.05 -0.20 -10.55
C GLY A 138 6.32 -0.80 -9.16
N TRP A 139 5.77 -1.95 -8.81
CA TRP A 139 5.72 -2.51 -7.45
C TRP A 139 6.21 -3.97 -7.31
N ASN A 140 7.01 -4.46 -8.25
CA ASN A 140 7.48 -5.86 -8.27
C ASN A 140 8.67 -6.20 -7.35
N THR A 141 9.16 -5.26 -6.54
CA THR A 141 10.25 -5.56 -5.58
C THR A 141 10.01 -4.90 -4.23
N PRO A 142 10.53 -5.48 -3.12
CA PRO A 142 10.31 -4.96 -1.78
C PRO A 142 10.78 -3.51 -1.57
N GLU A 143 11.84 -3.08 -2.26
CA GLU A 143 12.45 -1.75 -2.11
C GLU A 143 11.57 -0.67 -2.73
N LYS A 144 10.80 -0.99 -3.78
CA LYS A 144 9.90 -0.01 -4.39
C LYS A 144 8.80 0.43 -3.43
N TRP A 145 8.45 -0.43 -2.47
CA TRP A 145 7.52 -0.13 -1.39
C TRP A 145 8.09 0.76 -0.28
N ASP A 146 9.40 1.04 -0.23
CA ASP A 146 10.03 1.83 0.86
C ASP A 146 9.41 3.23 0.97
N CYS A 147 9.09 3.87 -0.15
CA CYS A 147 8.46 5.19 -0.12
C CYS A 147 7.08 5.20 0.60
N ILE A 148 6.36 4.08 0.57
CA ILE A 148 5.11 3.92 1.31
C ILE A 148 5.41 3.44 2.72
N ARG A 149 6.25 2.41 2.87
CA ARG A 149 6.57 1.79 4.16
C ARG A 149 7.19 2.77 5.14
N GLU A 150 8.10 3.62 4.69
CA GLU A 150 8.87 4.51 5.57
C GLU A 150 8.24 5.90 5.68
N THR A 151 7.65 6.41 4.59
CA THR A 151 7.18 7.80 4.54
C THR A 151 5.65 7.94 4.61
N PHE A 152 4.89 7.03 4.00
CA PHE A 152 3.42 7.15 3.86
C PHE A 152 2.68 5.85 4.19
N PRO A 153 2.81 5.30 5.41
CA PRO A 153 2.23 4.00 5.77
C PRO A 153 0.71 3.92 5.60
N ILE A 154 0.02 5.06 5.66
CA ILE A 154 -1.42 5.17 5.37
C ILE A 154 -1.80 4.73 3.94
N ARG A 155 -0.83 4.63 3.03
CA ARG A 155 -1.02 4.21 1.64
C ARG A 155 -0.68 2.73 1.41
N LYS A 156 -0.43 1.94 2.45
CA LYS A 156 -0.19 0.50 2.30
C LYS A 156 -1.39 -0.15 1.58
N PRO A 157 -1.18 -0.89 0.48
CA PRO A 157 -2.26 -1.56 -0.22
C PRO A 157 -2.93 -2.63 0.63
N MET A 158 -4.18 -2.93 0.30
CA MET A 158 -4.95 -4.00 0.96
C MET A 158 -4.32 -5.40 0.74
N LEU A 159 -3.60 -5.60 -0.37
CA LEU A 159 -2.81 -6.82 -0.62
C LEU A 159 -1.47 -6.85 0.13
N GLY A 160 -1.17 -5.83 0.95
CA GLY A 160 0.14 -5.65 1.56
C GLY A 160 1.18 -5.15 0.55
N TYR A 161 2.46 -5.39 0.85
CA TYR A 161 3.58 -5.09 -0.05
C TYR A 161 3.80 -6.25 -1.01
N TYR A 162 2.90 -6.36 -1.99
CA TYR A 162 2.88 -7.47 -2.94
C TYR A 162 3.97 -7.37 -4.00
N ASP A 163 4.33 -8.50 -4.61
CA ASP A 163 5.05 -8.55 -5.89
C ASP A 163 4.02 -8.59 -7.01
N GLU A 164 3.91 -7.51 -7.78
CA GLU A 164 2.92 -7.42 -8.84
C GLU A 164 3.24 -8.26 -10.09
N GLY A 165 4.40 -8.94 -10.10
CA GLY A 165 4.70 -10.02 -11.05
C GLY A 165 3.98 -11.34 -10.73
N ASP A 166 3.31 -11.44 -9.58
CA ASP A 166 2.49 -12.59 -9.20
C ASP A 166 1.09 -12.51 -9.87
N PRO A 167 0.69 -13.53 -10.66
CA PRO A 167 -0.65 -13.60 -11.24
C PRO A 167 -1.80 -13.51 -10.22
N GLU A 168 -1.61 -13.96 -8.98
CA GLU A 168 -2.64 -13.87 -7.94
C GLU A 168 -2.94 -12.40 -7.58
N CYS A 169 -1.92 -11.54 -7.61
CA CYS A 169 -2.12 -10.10 -7.41
C CYS A 169 -2.98 -9.50 -8.53
N VAL A 170 -2.72 -9.90 -9.77
CA VAL A 170 -3.50 -9.46 -10.93
C VAL A 170 -4.93 -10.01 -10.87
N ASP A 171 -5.13 -11.25 -10.41
CA ASP A 171 -6.46 -11.84 -10.19
C ASP A 171 -7.28 -10.98 -9.20
N TRP A 172 -6.69 -10.55 -8.08
CA TRP A 172 -7.35 -9.65 -7.13
C TRP A 172 -7.64 -8.27 -7.72
N GLN A 173 -6.68 -7.69 -8.46
CA GLN A 173 -6.85 -6.40 -9.11
C GLN A 173 -8.00 -6.42 -10.12
N ILE A 174 -8.07 -7.46 -10.97
CA ILE A 174 -9.16 -7.66 -11.92
C ILE A 174 -10.48 -7.80 -11.18
N LYS A 175 -10.54 -8.68 -10.18
CA LYS A 175 -11.75 -8.89 -9.39
C LYS A 175 -12.30 -7.58 -8.85
N TRP A 176 -11.47 -6.81 -8.16
CA TRP A 176 -11.90 -5.54 -7.57
C TRP A 176 -12.27 -4.50 -8.63
N ALA A 177 -11.56 -4.46 -9.76
CA ALA A 177 -11.88 -3.54 -10.84
C ALA A 177 -13.28 -3.80 -11.42
N VAL A 178 -13.53 -5.03 -11.88
CA VAL A 178 -14.76 -5.36 -12.59
C VAL A 178 -15.98 -5.40 -11.66
N GLU A 179 -15.79 -5.79 -10.40
CA GLU A 179 -16.84 -5.71 -9.35
C GLU A 179 -17.14 -4.27 -8.90
N ASN A 180 -16.40 -3.27 -9.40
CA ASN A 180 -16.67 -1.84 -9.19
C ASN A 180 -16.90 -1.09 -10.52
N GLY A 181 -17.15 -1.83 -11.62
CA GLY A 181 -17.50 -1.25 -12.91
C GLY A 181 -16.32 -0.69 -13.72
N ILE A 182 -15.07 -0.94 -13.31
CA ILE A 182 -13.91 -0.65 -14.15
C ILE A 182 -13.77 -1.78 -15.16
N THR A 183 -13.90 -1.47 -16.44
CA THR A 183 -13.90 -2.47 -17.53
C THR A 183 -12.57 -2.55 -18.26
N CYS A 184 -11.66 -1.60 -18.01
CA CYS A 184 -10.39 -1.53 -18.71
C CYS A 184 -9.27 -0.92 -17.85
N PHE A 185 -8.06 -1.45 -17.96
CA PHE A 185 -6.84 -0.78 -17.52
C PHE A 185 -6.05 -0.19 -18.69
N LEU A 186 -5.63 1.07 -18.53
CA LEU A 186 -4.64 1.74 -19.37
C LEU A 186 -3.28 1.58 -18.69
N VAL A 187 -2.52 0.58 -19.10
CA VAL A 187 -1.32 0.15 -18.38
C VAL A 187 -0.09 0.85 -18.93
N ASP A 188 0.66 1.54 -18.07
CA ASP A 188 1.93 2.17 -18.44
C ASP A 188 2.86 1.14 -19.10
N TRP A 189 3.43 1.52 -20.24
CA TRP A 189 4.34 0.70 -21.00
C TRP A 189 5.55 1.52 -21.45
N TYR A 190 6.74 0.97 -21.26
CA TYR A 190 7.99 1.69 -21.36
C TYR A 190 8.89 1.12 -22.44
N TRP A 191 9.48 2.01 -23.23
CA TRP A 191 10.50 1.69 -24.21
C TRP A 191 11.52 2.80 -24.35
N ILE A 192 12.79 2.45 -24.25
CA ILE A 192 13.91 3.35 -24.44
C ILE A 192 14.91 2.66 -25.36
N GLN A 193 15.06 3.15 -26.60
CA GLN A 193 16.06 2.69 -27.56
C GLN A 193 16.13 1.16 -27.72
N GLY A 194 15.00 0.50 -27.93
CA GLY A 194 14.95 -0.95 -28.12
C GLY A 194 14.78 -1.77 -26.84
N LYS A 195 14.73 -1.14 -25.66
CA LYS A 195 14.66 -1.84 -24.37
C LYS A 195 13.35 -1.56 -23.65
N GLN A 196 12.76 -2.62 -23.14
CA GLN A 196 11.54 -2.57 -22.34
C GLN A 196 11.86 -2.53 -20.85
N HIS A 197 10.94 -1.92 -20.09
CA HIS A 197 10.99 -1.87 -18.65
C HIS A 197 9.59 -2.15 -18.08
N LEU A 198 9.55 -2.69 -16.86
CA LEU A 198 8.31 -2.93 -16.12
C LEU A 198 7.30 -3.85 -16.85
N THR A 199 7.80 -4.90 -17.52
CA THR A 199 6.98 -5.85 -18.29
C THR A 199 6.27 -6.91 -17.43
N HIS A 200 6.71 -7.06 -16.18
CA HIS A 200 6.28 -8.14 -15.28
C HIS A 200 4.77 -8.16 -15.03
N TRP A 201 4.09 -7.00 -15.00
CA TRP A 201 2.63 -6.98 -14.84
C TRP A 201 1.93 -7.58 -16.07
N PHE A 202 2.38 -7.28 -17.29
CA PHE A 202 1.83 -7.89 -18.50
C PHE A 202 2.11 -9.40 -18.56
N GLU A 203 3.27 -9.83 -18.08
CA GLU A 203 3.63 -11.25 -17.99
C GLU A 203 2.78 -12.00 -16.96
N ALA A 204 2.45 -11.34 -15.84
CA ALA A 204 1.54 -11.85 -14.81
C ALA A 204 0.09 -11.88 -15.32
N TYR A 205 -0.36 -10.82 -15.97
CA TYR A 205 -1.68 -10.71 -16.59
C TYR A 205 -1.94 -11.84 -17.59
N LYS A 206 -0.98 -12.17 -18.46
CA LYS A 206 -1.07 -13.30 -19.41
C LYS A 206 -1.28 -14.66 -18.73
N LYS A 207 -0.99 -14.77 -17.43
CA LYS A 207 -1.14 -15.97 -16.60
C LYS A 207 -2.30 -15.86 -15.61
N SER A 208 -2.95 -14.70 -15.52
CA SER A 208 -4.09 -14.46 -14.63
C SER A 208 -5.26 -15.35 -15.03
N LYS A 209 -5.95 -15.88 -14.02
CA LYS A 209 -7.15 -16.71 -14.22
C LYS A 209 -8.33 -15.91 -14.74
N TYR A 210 -8.33 -14.59 -14.50
CA TYR A 210 -9.45 -13.70 -14.78
C TYR A 210 -9.15 -12.67 -15.86
N GLN A 211 -8.07 -12.84 -16.63
CA GLN A 211 -7.69 -11.91 -17.70
C GLN A 211 -8.84 -11.63 -18.70
N ASP A 212 -9.73 -12.59 -18.93
CA ASP A 212 -10.84 -12.44 -19.87
C ASP A 212 -11.95 -11.51 -19.34
N ASP A 213 -11.96 -11.20 -18.04
CA ASP A 213 -12.97 -10.33 -17.41
C ASP A 213 -12.62 -8.83 -17.55
N LEU A 214 -11.37 -8.47 -17.87
CA LEU A 214 -10.89 -7.09 -17.92
C LEU A 214 -10.19 -6.79 -19.26
N LYS A 215 -10.55 -5.67 -19.91
CA LYS A 215 -9.81 -5.19 -21.08
C LYS A 215 -8.48 -4.56 -20.65
N VAL A 216 -7.46 -4.68 -21.48
CA VAL A 216 -6.18 -3.98 -21.28
C VAL A 216 -5.84 -3.18 -22.54
N ALA A 217 -5.49 -1.91 -22.34
CA ALA A 217 -4.90 -1.06 -23.36
C ALA A 217 -3.50 -0.63 -22.96
N ILE A 218 -2.59 -0.61 -23.92
CA ILE A 218 -1.23 -0.13 -23.73
C ILE A 218 -1.24 1.40 -23.66
N MET A 219 -0.73 1.96 -22.57
CA MET A 219 -0.46 3.38 -22.44
C MET A 219 1.04 3.64 -22.52
N TRP A 220 1.50 4.23 -23.61
CA TRP A 220 2.91 4.55 -23.76
C TRP A 220 3.37 5.67 -22.85
N ALA A 221 4.31 5.37 -21.97
CA ALA A 221 4.98 6.33 -21.11
C ALA A 221 6.13 7.02 -21.88
N ASN A 222 5.92 8.29 -22.22
CA ASN A 222 6.80 9.06 -23.11
C ASN A 222 7.82 9.98 -22.40
N HIS A 223 8.00 9.85 -21.08
CA HIS A 223 8.90 10.70 -20.28
C HIS A 223 10.36 10.26 -20.35
N ASN A 224 10.84 10.00 -21.56
CA ASN A 224 12.16 9.44 -21.81
C ASN A 224 13.23 10.53 -22.01
N PRO A 225 14.51 10.22 -21.79
CA PRO A 225 15.59 11.21 -21.93
C PRO A 225 15.64 11.84 -23.34
N PRO A 226 16.17 13.07 -23.48
CA PRO A 226 16.37 13.67 -24.80
C PRO A 226 17.20 12.77 -25.72
N GLY A 227 16.77 12.62 -26.98
CA GLY A 227 17.48 11.84 -27.98
C GLY A 227 17.25 10.32 -27.93
N THR A 228 16.33 9.83 -27.09
CA THR A 228 16.01 8.39 -27.01
C THR A 228 14.82 7.96 -27.87
N HIS A 229 14.26 8.86 -28.68
CA HIS A 229 13.17 8.57 -29.61
C HIS A 229 13.39 9.16 -30.99
N SER A 230 12.93 8.43 -31.99
CA SER A 230 12.87 8.83 -33.39
C SER A 230 11.59 8.30 -34.03
N ARG A 231 11.33 8.69 -35.28
CA ARG A 231 10.21 8.14 -36.05
C ARG A 231 10.39 6.64 -36.30
N GLU A 232 11.63 6.20 -36.48
CA GLU A 232 12.00 4.80 -36.67
C GLU A 232 11.75 4.00 -35.39
N ASP A 233 12.15 4.55 -34.23
CA ASP A 233 11.87 3.95 -32.93
C ASP A 233 10.37 3.78 -32.69
N TRP A 234 9.55 4.76 -33.09
CA TRP A 234 8.09 4.66 -33.01
C TRP A 234 7.51 3.53 -33.87
N ARG A 235 8.08 3.27 -35.05
CA ARG A 235 7.66 2.14 -35.90
C ARG A 235 8.03 0.81 -35.27
N GLU A 236 9.21 0.70 -34.67
CA GLU A 236 9.63 -0.53 -33.98
C GLU A 236 8.75 -0.80 -32.74
N VAL A 237 8.46 0.23 -31.94
CA VAL A 237 7.57 0.13 -30.77
C VAL A 237 6.17 -0.33 -31.18
N THR A 238 5.57 0.32 -32.16
CA THR A 238 4.20 0.00 -32.60
C THR A 238 4.12 -1.39 -33.24
N LYS A 239 5.13 -1.78 -34.03
CA LYS A 239 5.27 -3.14 -34.55
C LYS A 239 5.35 -4.17 -33.41
N HIS A 240 6.16 -3.89 -32.40
CA HIS A 240 6.28 -4.77 -31.23
C HIS A 240 4.94 -4.94 -30.50
N TRP A 241 4.17 -3.87 -30.31
CA TRP A 241 2.84 -3.96 -29.69
C TRP A 241 1.91 -4.89 -30.46
N ILE A 242 1.87 -4.75 -31.79
CA ILE A 242 1.04 -5.60 -32.65
C ILE A 242 1.46 -7.06 -32.51
N GLU A 243 2.76 -7.35 -32.58
CA GLU A 243 3.27 -8.73 -32.58
C GLU A 243 3.21 -9.43 -31.21
N ALA A 244 3.41 -8.70 -30.11
CA ALA A 244 3.59 -9.30 -28.78
C ALA A 244 2.40 -9.16 -27.82
N TYR A 245 1.48 -8.22 -28.10
CA TYR A 245 0.39 -7.87 -27.19
C TYR A 245 -0.99 -7.85 -27.84
N LEU A 246 -1.10 -7.73 -29.17
CA LEU A 246 -2.36 -7.69 -29.90
C LEU A 246 -2.44 -8.79 -30.99
N PRO A 247 -2.21 -10.07 -30.65
CA PRO A 247 -2.23 -11.16 -31.61
C PRO A 247 -3.63 -11.44 -32.19
#